data_AF-A0A2C1MID3-F1
#
_entry.id   AF-A0A2C1MID3-F1
#
_cell.length_a   1.000
_cell.length_b   1.000
_cell.length_c   1.000
_cell.angle_alpha   90.00
_cell.angle_beta   90.00
_cell.angle_gamma   90.00
#
_symmetry.space_group_name_H-M   'P 1'
#
loop_
_entity.id
_entity.type
_entity.pdbx_description
1 polymer ?
#
loop_
_entity_poly.entity_id
_entity_poly.type
_entity_poly.pdbx_seq_one_letter_code
_entity_poly.pdbx_strand_id
1 'polypeptide(L)' 'MAPINPVSIEKLVLRNLQNIRIFKAEIESAKRIYTCNDSLYVQGSVENKTIEVKFKSHFTVQIEEF' A
#
# COMPACT_ATOMS: atom_id res chain seq x y z
N MET A 1 0.55 8.78 24.72
CA MET A 1 0.08 8.13 23.47
C MET A 1 1.28 7.97 22.56
N ALA A 2 1.48 6.79 21.97
CA ALA A 2 2.54 6.60 20.97
C ALA A 2 2.13 7.31 19.66
N PRO A 3 3.09 7.88 18.90
CA PRO A 3 2.78 8.51 17.62
C PRO A 3 2.26 7.47 16.63
N ILE A 4 1.16 7.80 15.95
CA ILE A 4 0.61 7.02 14.84
C ILE A 4 1.45 7.38 13.61
N ASN A 5 2.24 6.42 13.11
CA ASN A 5 3.05 6.61 11.92
C ASN A 5 2.27 6.13 10.69
N PRO A 6 2.09 6.98 9.66
CA PRO A 6 1.40 6.59 8.44
C PRO A 6 2.18 5.52 7.68
N VAL A 7 1.44 4.61 7.04
CA VAL A 7 2.00 3.58 6.15
C VAL A 7 1.84 4.05 4.71
N SER A 8 2.97 4.15 4.00
CA SER A 8 3.01 4.51 2.58
C SER A 8 3.44 3.31 1.73
N ILE A 9 2.69 3.04 0.67
CA ILE A 9 3.08 2.08 -0.37
C ILE A 9 3.44 2.86 -1.63
N GLU A 10 4.65 2.63 -2.14
CA GLU A 10 5.17 3.26 -3.36
C GLU A 10 5.56 2.19 -4.39
N LYS A 11 5.21 2.42 -5.67
CA LYS A 11 5.81 1.70 -6.79
C LYS A 11 6.77 2.60 -7.54
N LEU A 12 7.97 2.08 -7.75
CA LEU A 12 9.03 2.72 -8.49
C LEU A 12 9.25 1.99 -9.82
N VAL A 13 9.37 2.75 -10.92
CA VAL A 13 9.88 2.21 -12.19
C VAL A 13 11.19 2.92 -12.53
N LEU A 14 12.23 2.11 -12.73
CA LEU A 14 13.52 2.57 -13.22
C LEU A 14 13.43 2.76 -14.73
N ARG A 15 13.26 4.01 -15.18
CA ARG A 15 13.56 4.40 -16.57
C ARG A 15 14.70 5.41 -16.52
N ASN A 16 15.82 5.08 -17.16
CA ASN A 16 16.97 5.98 -17.36
C ASN A 16 17.43 6.72 -16.09
N LEU A 17 17.81 5.98 -15.03
CA LEU A 17 18.41 6.51 -13.79
C LEU A 17 17.54 7.51 -12.99
N GLN A 18 16.31 7.79 -13.42
CA GLN A 18 15.36 8.62 -12.68
C GLN A 18 14.35 7.72 -11.97
N ASN A 19 14.34 7.81 -10.65
CA ASN A 19 13.37 7.17 -9.78
C ASN A 19 12.01 7.87 -9.94
N ILE A 20 11.21 7.43 -10.90
CA ILE A 20 9.87 7.98 -11.12
C ILE A 20 8.89 7.25 -10.20
N ARG A 21 8.32 7.98 -9.24
CA ARG A 21 7.15 7.55 -8.48
C ARG A 21 5.92 7.57 -9.38
N ILE A 22 5.35 6.40 -9.63
CA ILE A 22 4.21 6.24 -10.55
C ILE A 22 2.88 6.19 -9.80
N PHE A 23 2.94 5.88 -8.50
CA PHE A 23 1.78 5.73 -7.64
C PHE A 23 2.18 5.89 -6.17
N LYS A 24 1.27 6.47 -5.38
CA LYS A 24 1.37 6.60 -3.92
C LYS A 24 0.01 6.27 -3.32
N ALA A 25 -0.04 5.34 -2.37
CA ALA A 25 -1.18 5.13 -1.49
C ALA A 25 -0.76 5.25 -0.04
N GLU A 26 -1.58 5.96 0.74
CA GLU A 26 -1.36 6.23 2.15
C GLU A 26 -2.52 5.69 2.98
N ILE A 27 -2.17 5.15 4.15
CA ILE A 27 -3.05 4.89 5.28
C ILE A 27 -2.45 5.63 6.48
N GLU A 28 -3.24 6.45 7.18
CA GLU A 28 -2.81 7.21 8.35
C GLU A 28 -2.47 6.28 9.52
N SER A 29 -3.28 5.24 9.74
CA SER A 29 -3.03 4.23 10.77
C SER A 29 -3.36 2.84 10.28
N ALA A 30 -2.38 1.94 10.21
CA ALA A 30 -2.62 0.55 9.85
C ALA A 30 -2.99 -0.30 11.07
N LYS A 31 -4.09 -1.04 10.97
CA LYS A 31 -4.53 -2.06 11.94
C LYS A 31 -3.74 -3.34 11.76
N ARG A 32 -3.56 -3.72 10.49
CA ARG A 32 -2.95 -4.98 10.11
C ARG A 32 -2.22 -4.83 8.79
N ILE A 33 -1.01 -5.37 8.74
CA ILE A 33 -0.22 -5.56 7.53
C ILE A 33 0.07 -7.05 7.42
N TYR A 34 -0.30 -7.67 6.31
CA TYR A 34 -0.11 -9.10 6.13
C TYR A 34 -0.03 -9.48 4.66
N THR A 35 0.58 -10.62 4.39
CA THR A 35 0.64 -11.21 3.05
C THR A 35 -0.32 -12.38 2.95
N CYS A 36 -1.07 -12.49 1.86
CA CYS A 36 -1.92 -13.63 1.55
C CYS A 36 -1.99 -13.80 0.03
N ASN A 37 -1.90 -15.03 -0.49
CA ASN A 37 -2.03 -15.34 -1.93
C ASN A 37 -1.21 -14.39 -2.83
N ASP A 38 0.10 -14.28 -2.60
CA ASP A 38 1.04 -13.40 -3.34
C ASP A 38 0.70 -11.90 -3.34
N SER A 39 -0.16 -11.48 -2.40
CA SER A 39 -0.65 -10.11 -2.27
C SER A 39 -0.30 -9.55 -0.89
N LEU A 40 0.04 -8.27 -0.82
CA LEU A 40 0.24 -7.51 0.41
C LEU A 40 -1.05 -6.75 0.73
N TYR A 41 -1.57 -6.92 1.94
CA TYR A 41 -2.74 -6.20 2.44
C TYR A 41 -2.34 -5.24 3.55
N VAL A 42 -2.87 -4.01 3.48
CA VAL A 42 -2.79 -3.00 4.53
C VAL A 42 -4.21 -2.58 4.87
N GLN A 43 -4.66 -2.91 6.08
CA GLN A 43 -5.99 -2.55 6.57
C GLN A 43 -5.88 -1.36 7.51
N GLY A 44 -6.73 -0.34 7.31
CA GLY A 44 -6.83 0.83 8.18
C GLY A 44 -7.35 0.48 9.60
N SER A 45 -6.84 1.18 10.61
CA SER A 45 -7.32 1.12 12.01
C SER A 45 -8.53 2.00 12.25
N VAL A 46 -8.48 3.19 11.68
CA VAL A 46 -9.50 4.24 11.83
C VAL A 46 -10.16 4.51 10.50
N GLU A 47 -9.37 4.47 9.42
CA GLU A 47 -9.88 4.53 8.07
C GLU A 47 -10.61 3.24 7.72
N ASN A 48 -11.84 3.35 7.21
CA ASN A 48 -12.56 2.25 6.60
C ASN A 48 -11.99 1.94 5.21
N LYS A 49 -10.69 1.65 5.17
CA LYS A 49 -9.92 1.51 3.94
C LYS A 49 -9.04 0.29 4.02
N THR A 50 -8.98 -0.46 2.93
CA THR A 50 -8.01 -1.55 2.75
C THR A 50 -7.26 -1.34 1.44
N ILE A 51 -5.94 -1.51 1.47
CA ILE A 51 -5.08 -1.49 0.29
C ILE A 51 -4.60 -2.91 0.06
N GLU A 52 -4.88 -3.46 -1.13
CA GLU A 52 -4.28 -4.69 -1.62
C GLU A 52 -3.27 -4.37 -2.72
N VAL A 53 -2.07 -4.93 -2.61
CA VAL A 53 -1.02 -4.84 -3.62
C VAL A 53 -0.71 -6.24 -4.10
N LYS A 54 -0.99 -6.51 -5.38
CA LYS A 54 -0.58 -7.76 -6.04
C LYS A 54 0.69 -7.52 -6.83
N PHE A 55 1.66 -8.41 -6.70
CA PHE A 55 2.92 -8.31 -7.45
C PHE A 55 2.96 -9.21 -8.69
N LYS A 56 2.15 -10.29 -8.73
CA LYS A 56 2.11 -11.27 -9.81
C LYS A 56 0.67 -11.67 -10.16
N SER A 57 0.36 -12.00 -11.41
CA SER A 57 1.22 -11.89 -12.62
C SER A 57 1.38 -10.45 -13.13
N HIS A 58 0.45 -9.56 -12.75
CA HIS A 58 0.48 -8.14 -13.05
C HIS A 58 0.52 -7.34 -11.74
N PHE A 59 1.29 -6.25 -11.73
CA PHE A 59 1.26 -5.35 -10.60
C PHE A 59 -0.06 -4.60 -10.56
N THR A 60 -0.82 -4.76 -9.48
CA THR A 60 -2.06 -4.02 -9.25
C THR A 60 -2.07 -3.45 -7.85
N VAL A 61 -2.65 -2.27 -7.70
CA VAL A 61 -3.04 -1.73 -6.40
C VAL A 61 -4.55 -1.59 -6.42
N GLN A 62 -5.22 -2.22 -5.47
CA GLN A 62 -6.65 -2.08 -5.24
C GLN A 62 -6.83 -1.36 -3.91
N ILE A 63 -7.74 -0.39 -3.89
CA ILE A 63 -8.13 0.35 -2.71
C ILE A 63 -9.62 0.13 -2.54
N GLU A 64 -10.01 -0.48 -1.43
CA GLU A 64 -11.41 -0.68 -1.05
C GLU A 64 -11.74 0.26 0.11
N GLU A 65 -12.86 0.96 0.00
CA GLU A 65 -13.42 1.85 1.03
C GLU A 65 -14.78 1.32 1.48
N PHE A 66 -15.06 1.33 2.79
CA PHE A 66 -16.24 0.70 3.41
C PHE A 66 -17.10 1.66 4.24
#